data_AF-A0A818ZFR8-F1
#
_entry.id   AF-A0A818ZFR8-F1
#
_cell.length_a   1.000
_cell.length_b   1.000
_cell.length_c   1.000
_cell.angle_alpha   90.00
_cell.angle_beta   90.00
_cell.angle_gamma   90.00
#
_symmetry.space_group_name_H-M   'P 1'
#
loop_
_entity.id
_entity.type
_entity.pdbx_description
1 polymer ?
#
loop_
_entity_poly.entity_id
_entity_poly.type
_entity_poly.pdbx_seq_one_letter_code
_entity_poly.pdbx_strand_id
1 'polypeptide(L)'
;MKRLATVFLSATLLSSTVLAADNKVVATYTGGNVTADQVMEQFNPVLAMQPESKGKSFSELDKNVQEVLVKGYINSKLLEQEADKLKIRDSQEFKTKIKGIETQMIQQEILERQIKDKITDKMVEDEYKALTTNLKGQEEVKTSHILVDTEEKAKEIKESMILKILLKI
;
A
#
# COMPACT_ATOMS: atom_id res chain seq x y z
N MET A 1 40.76 -65.80 -21.83
CA MET A 1 40.85 -65.64 -20.36
C MET A 1 40.50 -64.19 -20.03
N LYS A 2 39.32 -63.93 -19.45
CA LYS A 2 39.13 -63.32 -18.10
C LYS A 2 39.77 -61.91 -18.00
N ARG A 3 39.10 -60.78 -17.75
CA ARG A 3 37.83 -60.48 -17.03
C ARG A 3 37.27 -59.11 -17.48
N LEU A 4 35.94 -58.97 -17.44
CA LEU A 4 35.21 -57.70 -17.43
C LEU A 4 35.52 -56.91 -16.15
N ALA A 5 35.61 -55.58 -16.27
CA ALA A 5 35.47 -54.65 -15.15
C ALA A 5 34.49 -53.55 -15.56
N THR A 6 33.21 -53.80 -15.31
CA THR A 6 32.12 -52.84 -15.35
C THR A 6 32.27 -51.90 -14.15
N VAL A 7 32.61 -50.63 -14.41
CA VAL A 7 32.55 -49.57 -13.40
C VAL A 7 31.12 -49.05 -13.36
N PHE A 8 30.41 -49.39 -12.28
CA PHE A 8 29.13 -48.79 -11.92
C PHE A 8 29.38 -47.33 -11.45
N LEU A 9 29.15 -46.36 -12.33
CA LEU A 9 29.09 -44.95 -11.93
C LEU A 9 27.67 -44.68 -11.41
N SER A 10 27.51 -44.76 -10.09
CA SER A 10 26.29 -44.42 -9.37
C SER A 10 25.94 -42.95 -9.62
N ALA A 11 24.93 -42.70 -10.44
CA ALA A 11 24.31 -41.39 -10.57
C ALA A 11 23.47 -41.10 -9.33
N THR A 12 24.06 -40.40 -8.36
CA THR A 12 23.32 -39.76 -7.27
C THR A 12 22.37 -38.72 -7.87
N LEU A 13 21.10 -39.09 -7.99
CA LEU A 13 20.00 -38.16 -8.18
C LEU A 13 19.94 -37.24 -6.96
N LEU A 14 20.55 -36.07 -7.06
CA LEU A 14 20.22 -34.94 -6.21
C LEU A 14 18.80 -34.51 -6.58
N SER A 15 17.82 -35.09 -5.90
CA SER A 15 16.46 -34.55 -5.84
C SER A 15 16.56 -33.21 -5.14
N SER A 16 16.75 -32.14 -5.92
CA SER A 16 16.42 -30.80 -5.47
C SER A 16 14.95 -30.82 -5.06
N THR A 17 14.70 -30.67 -3.77
CA THR A 17 13.39 -30.25 -3.27
C THR A 17 13.09 -28.91 -3.92
N VAL A 18 12.42 -28.94 -5.07
CA VAL A 18 11.62 -27.82 -5.54
C VAL A 18 10.68 -27.51 -4.39
N LEU A 19 10.87 -26.37 -3.74
CA LEU A 19 9.86 -25.78 -2.88
C LEU A 19 8.55 -25.84 -3.66
N ALA A 20 7.58 -26.58 -3.12
CA ALA A 20 6.27 -26.75 -3.74
C ALA A 20 5.58 -25.38 -3.80
N ALA A 21 5.90 -24.61 -4.86
CA ALA A 21 5.01 -23.59 -5.37
C ALA A 21 3.77 -24.34 -5.83
N ASP A 22 2.61 -23.92 -5.34
CA ASP A 22 1.33 -24.56 -5.58
C ASP A 22 0.88 -24.15 -6.99
N ASN A 23 1.65 -24.56 -8.01
CA ASN A 23 1.53 -24.18 -9.42
C ASN A 23 0.40 -24.97 -10.10
N LYS A 24 -0.73 -25.10 -9.40
CA LYS A 24 -1.93 -25.79 -9.85
C LYS A 24 -2.65 -24.92 -10.87
N VAL A 25 -2.99 -25.50 -12.01
CA VAL A 25 -3.86 -24.83 -13.00
C VAL A 25 -5.27 -24.76 -12.43
N VAL A 26 -5.78 -23.53 -12.28
CA VAL A 26 -7.11 -23.24 -11.71
C VAL A 26 -8.12 -22.83 -12.78
N ALA A 27 -7.67 -22.39 -13.95
CA ALA A 27 -8.50 -22.12 -15.11
C ALA A 27 -7.68 -22.10 -16.41
N THR A 28 -8.38 -22.05 -17.52
CA THR A 28 -7.81 -21.86 -18.86
C THR A 28 -8.61 -20.81 -19.60
N TYR A 29 -7.94 -19.99 -20.41
CA TYR A 29 -8.57 -19.01 -21.29
C TYR A 29 -7.85 -18.98 -22.64
N THR A 30 -8.29 -18.13 -23.56
CA THR A 30 -7.69 -17.99 -24.90
C THR A 30 -6.19 -17.69 -24.88
N GLY A 31 -5.67 -17.08 -23.80
CA GLY A 31 -4.26 -16.80 -23.60
C GLY A 31 -3.45 -17.89 -22.89
N GLY A 32 -4.06 -19.03 -22.54
CA GLY A 32 -3.37 -20.17 -21.94
C GLY A 32 -3.90 -20.56 -20.57
N ASN A 33 -3.04 -21.23 -19.79
CA ASN A 33 -3.35 -21.71 -18.45
C ASN A 33 -3.20 -20.59 -17.42
N VAL A 34 -4.10 -20.57 -16.43
CA VAL A 34 -4.04 -19.71 -15.25
C VAL A 34 -3.71 -20.57 -14.05
N THR A 35 -2.65 -20.22 -13.34
CA THR A 35 -2.20 -20.97 -12.15
C THR A 35 -2.60 -20.26 -10.86
N ALA A 36 -2.75 -21.02 -9.77
CA ALA A 36 -3.11 -20.47 -8.47
C ALA A 36 -2.10 -19.39 -8.02
N ASP A 37 -0.81 -19.63 -8.22
CA ASP A 37 0.25 -18.68 -7.89
C ASP A 37 0.09 -17.35 -8.63
N GLN A 38 -0.23 -17.39 -9.93
CA GLN A 38 -0.44 -16.16 -10.72
C GLN A 38 -1.61 -15.34 -10.21
N VAL A 39 -2.70 -16.00 -9.82
CA VAL A 39 -3.87 -15.33 -9.25
C VAL A 39 -3.50 -14.72 -7.90
N MET A 40 -2.82 -15.47 -7.03
CA MET A 40 -2.42 -14.96 -5.72
C MET A 40 -1.40 -13.83 -5.82
N GLU A 41 -0.43 -13.88 -6.74
CA GLU A 41 0.53 -12.80 -6.94
C GLU A 41 -0.17 -11.46 -7.23
N GLN A 42 -1.20 -11.47 -8.07
CA GLN A 42 -1.95 -10.26 -8.42
C GLN A 42 -2.81 -9.74 -7.26
N PHE A 43 -3.43 -10.63 -6.47
CA PHE A 43 -4.44 -10.23 -5.48
C PHE A 43 -3.95 -10.25 -4.02
N ASN A 44 -2.78 -10.80 -3.74
CA ASN A 44 -2.20 -10.88 -2.40
C ASN A 44 -2.16 -9.52 -1.66
N PRO A 45 -1.78 -8.40 -2.29
CA PRO A 45 -1.79 -7.10 -1.60
C PRO A 45 -3.17 -6.72 -1.06
N VAL A 46 -4.23 -7.01 -1.82
CA VAL A 46 -5.62 -6.72 -1.42
C VAL A 46 -6.11 -7.73 -0.37
N LEU A 47 -5.80 -9.02 -0.55
CA LEU A 47 -6.14 -10.06 0.41
C LEU A 47 -5.45 -9.87 1.77
N ALA A 48 -4.23 -9.32 1.78
CA ALA A 48 -3.48 -9.03 3.00
C ALA A 48 -4.12 -7.92 3.85
N MET A 49 -4.97 -7.07 3.26
CA MET A 49 -5.75 -6.05 3.97
C MET A 49 -7.01 -6.62 4.64
N GLN A 50 -7.43 -7.83 4.27
CA GLN A 50 -8.60 -8.51 4.82
C GLN A 50 -8.16 -9.51 5.90
N PRO A 51 -8.53 -9.30 7.18
CA PRO A 51 -8.14 -10.21 8.27
C PRO A 51 -8.49 -11.68 8.00
N GLU A 52 -9.66 -11.92 7.40
CA GLU A 52 -10.17 -13.25 7.06
C GLU A 52 -9.42 -13.95 5.91
N SER A 53 -8.71 -13.22 5.06
CA SER A 53 -7.99 -13.74 3.88
C SER A 53 -6.48 -13.68 4.03
N LYS A 54 -5.98 -12.92 5.00
CA LYS A 54 -4.56 -12.66 5.21
C LYS A 54 -3.78 -13.94 5.45
N GLY A 55 -2.76 -14.17 4.62
CA GLY A 55 -1.83 -15.30 4.76
C GLY A 55 -2.39 -16.65 4.30
N LYS A 56 -3.63 -16.71 3.81
CA LYS A 56 -4.19 -17.92 3.20
C LYS A 56 -3.62 -18.13 1.79
N SER A 57 -3.34 -19.38 1.47
CA SER A 57 -3.09 -19.84 0.10
C SER A 57 -4.38 -19.89 -0.72
N PHE A 58 -4.26 -19.96 -2.05
CA PHE A 58 -5.42 -19.99 -2.94
C PHE A 58 -6.43 -21.10 -2.58
N SER A 59 -5.93 -22.29 -2.27
CA SER A 59 -6.74 -23.47 -1.93
C SER A 59 -7.50 -23.32 -0.61
N GLU A 60 -7.04 -22.46 0.30
CA GLU A 60 -7.64 -22.20 1.62
C GLU A 60 -8.71 -21.09 1.60
N LEU A 61 -8.85 -20.39 0.48
CA LEU A 61 -9.89 -19.38 0.29
C LEU A 61 -11.25 -20.06 0.08
N ASP A 62 -12.34 -19.36 0.43
CA ASP A 62 -13.68 -19.83 0.12
C ASP A 62 -13.87 -19.97 -1.39
N LYS A 63 -14.65 -20.97 -1.83
CA LYS A 63 -14.85 -21.26 -3.27
C LYS A 63 -15.35 -20.05 -4.07
N ASN A 64 -16.24 -19.26 -3.49
CA ASN A 64 -16.74 -18.04 -4.13
C ASN A 64 -15.61 -17.01 -4.33
N VAL A 65 -14.71 -16.88 -3.34
CA VAL A 65 -13.54 -16.00 -3.45
C VAL A 65 -12.60 -16.51 -4.53
N GLN A 66 -12.27 -17.81 -4.52
CA GLN A 66 -11.45 -18.42 -5.57
C GLN A 66 -11.99 -18.13 -6.97
N GLU A 67 -13.29 -18.30 -7.19
CA GLU A 67 -13.93 -18.04 -8.48
C GLU A 67 -13.85 -16.57 -8.89
N VAL A 68 -14.10 -15.65 -7.96
CA VAL A 68 -14.00 -14.21 -8.20
C VAL A 68 -12.57 -13.81 -8.57
N LEU A 69 -11.57 -14.31 -7.86
CA LEU A 69 -10.17 -13.99 -8.13
C LEU A 69 -9.71 -14.54 -9.49
N VAL A 70 -10.09 -15.77 -9.82
CA VAL A 70 -9.78 -16.39 -11.13
C VAL A 70 -10.42 -15.60 -12.26
N LYS A 71 -11.71 -15.25 -12.14
CA LYS A 71 -12.42 -14.42 -13.13
C LYS A 71 -11.77 -13.04 -13.25
N GLY A 72 -11.42 -12.41 -12.13
CA GLY A 72 -10.74 -11.12 -12.09
C GLY A 72 -9.39 -11.16 -12.81
N TYR A 73 -8.59 -12.19 -12.55
CA TYR A 73 -7.30 -12.39 -13.22
C TYR A 73 -7.47 -12.56 -14.74
N ILE A 74 -8.39 -13.43 -15.16
CA ILE A 74 -8.66 -13.67 -16.59
C ILE A 74 -9.10 -12.37 -17.27
N ASN A 75 -10.02 -11.62 -16.66
CA ASN A 75 -10.48 -10.35 -17.19
C ASN A 75 -9.33 -9.34 -17.33
N SER A 76 -8.43 -9.26 -16.33
CA SER A 76 -7.22 -8.44 -16.41
C SER A 76 -6.36 -8.81 -17.62
N LYS A 77 -6.15 -10.11 -17.85
CA LYS A 77 -5.34 -10.59 -18.97
C LYS A 77 -5.98 -10.35 -20.33
N LEU A 78 -7.29 -10.48 -20.44
CA LEU A 78 -8.02 -10.14 -21.66
C LEU A 78 -7.90 -8.64 -21.98
N LEU A 79 -7.98 -7.77 -20.97
CA LEU A 79 -7.78 -6.34 -21.12
C LEU A 79 -6.34 -5.98 -21.51
N GLU A 80 -5.34 -6.65 -20.92
CA GLU A 80 -3.93 -6.49 -21.32
C GLU A 80 -3.72 -6.85 -22.79
N GLN A 81 -4.27 -7.98 -23.24
CA GLN A 81 -4.21 -8.40 -24.64
C GLN A 81 -4.86 -7.39 -25.58
N GLU A 82 -6.00 -6.83 -25.20
CA GLU A 82 -6.67 -5.80 -25.99
C GLU A 82 -5.88 -4.50 -26.01
N ALA A 83 -5.28 -4.11 -24.88
CA ALA A 83 -4.40 -2.95 -24.80
C ALA A 83 -3.18 -3.06 -25.73
N ASP A 84 -2.64 -4.27 -25.91
CA ASP A 84 -1.55 -4.54 -26.86
C ASP A 84 -2.00 -4.41 -28.32
N LYS A 85 -3.18 -4.95 -28.67
CA LYS A 85 -3.74 -4.80 -30.03
C LYS A 85 -3.98 -3.33 -30.38
N LEU A 86 -4.50 -2.57 -29.41
CA LEU A 86 -4.76 -1.14 -29.53
C LEU A 86 -3.50 -0.28 -29.38
N LYS A 87 -2.34 -0.89 -29.09
CA LYS A 87 -1.06 -0.20 -28.85
C LYS A 87 -1.19 0.93 -27.82
N ILE A 88 -1.98 0.73 -26.78
CA ILE A 88 -2.22 1.74 -25.74
C ILE A 88 -0.90 2.20 -25.13
N ARG A 89 0.03 1.27 -24.91
CA ARG A 89 1.39 1.52 -24.38
C ARG A 89 2.23 2.44 -25.27
N ASP A 90 1.96 2.49 -26.56
CA ASP A 90 2.70 3.34 -27.51
C ASP A 90 2.17 4.78 -27.53
N SER A 91 0.92 5.00 -27.10
CA SER A 91 0.28 6.30 -27.11
C SER A 91 1.01 7.32 -26.23
N GLN A 92 1.09 8.56 -26.73
CA GLN A 92 1.72 9.65 -25.98
C GLN A 92 0.95 9.97 -24.68
N GLU A 93 -0.38 9.82 -24.71
CA GLU A 93 -1.23 10.02 -23.53
C GLU A 93 -0.88 9.02 -22.42
N PHE A 94 -0.83 7.72 -22.74
CA PHE A 94 -0.50 6.70 -21.74
C PHE A 94 0.92 6.88 -21.20
N LYS A 95 1.90 7.12 -22.06
CA LYS A 95 3.29 7.41 -21.66
C LYS A 95 3.39 8.61 -20.72
N THR A 96 2.59 9.66 -20.96
CA THR A 96 2.55 10.84 -20.11
C THR A 96 1.96 10.52 -18.73
N LYS A 97 0.89 9.72 -18.68
CA LYS A 97 0.30 9.26 -17.41
C LYS A 97 1.29 8.41 -16.60
N ILE A 98 1.99 7.47 -17.26
CA ILE A 98 3.00 6.63 -16.60
C ILE A 98 4.15 7.47 -16.02
N LYS A 99 4.68 8.46 -16.76
CA LYS A 99 5.71 9.37 -16.23
C LYS A 99 5.24 10.15 -15.00
N GLY A 100 3.98 10.57 -14.97
CA GLY A 100 3.38 11.21 -13.80
C GLY A 100 3.36 10.30 -12.58
N ILE A 101 2.89 9.06 -12.76
CA ILE A 101 2.85 8.04 -11.70
C ILE A 101 4.27 7.70 -11.22
N GLU A 102 5.21 7.48 -12.14
CA GLU A 102 6.62 7.22 -11.83
C GLU A 102 7.22 8.33 -10.96
N THR A 103 6.96 9.59 -11.32
CA THR A 103 7.43 10.74 -10.54
C THR A 103 6.87 10.71 -9.11
N GLN A 104 5.57 10.43 -8.96
CA GLN A 104 4.93 10.32 -7.64
C GLN A 104 5.50 9.18 -6.81
N MET A 105 5.70 8.00 -7.43
CA MET A 105 6.27 6.83 -6.75
C MET A 105 7.71 7.08 -6.30
N ILE A 106 8.53 7.76 -7.11
CA ILE A 106 9.90 8.12 -6.72
C ILE A 106 9.91 9.04 -5.49
N GLN A 107 9.02 10.04 -5.46
CA GLN A 107 8.91 10.93 -4.31
C GLN A 107 8.51 10.18 -3.03
N GLN A 108 7.52 9.30 -3.14
CA GLN A 108 7.08 8.44 -2.03
C GLN A 108 8.22 7.54 -1.54
N GLU A 109 8.91 6.85 -2.46
CA GLU A 109 9.99 5.91 -2.14
C GLU A 109 11.15 6.62 -1.43
N ILE A 110 11.55 7.82 -1.90
CA ILE A 110 12.59 8.61 -1.23
C ILE A 110 12.17 8.97 0.20
N LEU A 111 10.93 9.42 0.37
CA LEU A 111 10.41 9.79 1.69
C LEU A 111 10.39 8.57 2.63
N GLU A 112 9.84 7.45 2.17
CA GLU A 112 9.77 6.21 2.94
C GLU A 112 11.16 5.73 3.35
N ARG A 113 12.13 5.68 2.41
CA ARG A 113 13.51 5.29 2.73
C ARG A 113 14.19 6.24 3.71
N GLN A 114 13.97 7.55 3.58
CA GLN A 114 14.59 8.52 4.47
C GLN A 114 13.97 8.53 5.87
N ILE A 115 12.68 8.18 5.99
CA ILE A 115 11.94 8.20 7.26
C ILE A 115 12.03 6.87 8.00
N LYS A 116 12.02 5.74 7.30
CA LYS A 116 11.92 4.39 7.89
C LYS A 116 12.96 4.12 8.96
N ASP A 117 14.19 4.59 8.77
CA ASP A 117 15.28 4.39 9.73
C ASP A 117 15.45 5.55 10.73
N LYS A 118 14.68 6.64 10.56
CA LYS A 118 14.78 7.86 11.38
C LYS A 118 13.67 8.01 12.43
N ILE A 119 12.51 7.39 12.23
CA ILE A 119 11.43 7.40 13.22
C ILE A 119 11.55 6.14 14.09
N THR A 120 11.67 6.35 15.40
CA THR A 120 11.66 5.26 16.39
C THR A 120 10.33 5.24 17.14
N ASP A 121 9.95 4.07 17.64
CA ASP A 121 8.74 3.93 18.47
C ASP A 121 8.76 4.88 19.67
N LYS A 122 9.95 5.09 20.25
CA LYS A 122 10.16 6.04 21.35
C LYS A 122 9.81 7.48 20.95
N MET A 123 10.23 7.93 19.77
CA MET A 123 9.89 9.29 19.30
C MET A 123 8.38 9.48 19.13
N VAL A 124 7.70 8.45 18.62
CA VAL A 124 6.23 8.46 18.48
C VAL A 124 5.55 8.50 19.84
N GLU A 125 6.01 7.69 20.79
CA GLU A 125 5.46 7.66 22.14
C GLU A 125 5.69 8.97 22.91
N ASP A 126 6.89 9.55 22.79
CA ASP A 126 7.24 10.82 23.43
C ASP A 126 6.37 11.97 22.86
N GLU A 127 6.19 12.04 21.54
CA GLU A 127 5.32 13.04 20.89
C GLU A 127 3.84 12.83 21.27
N TYR A 128 3.37 11.58 21.31
CA TYR A 128 2.02 11.25 21.76
C TYR A 128 1.78 11.71 23.21
N LYS A 129 2.74 11.50 24.12
CA LYS A 129 2.67 11.97 25.51
C LYS A 129 2.65 13.49 25.60
N ALA A 130 3.46 14.19 24.79
CA ALA A 130 3.46 15.64 24.73
C ALA A 130 2.10 16.19 24.25
N LEU A 131 1.56 15.63 23.17
CA LEU A 131 0.26 16.01 22.62
C LEU A 131 -0.88 15.72 23.60
N THR A 132 -0.93 14.53 24.20
CA THR A 132 -1.96 14.20 25.19
C THR A 132 -1.89 15.10 26.42
N THR A 133 -0.69 15.52 26.84
CA THR A 133 -0.55 16.50 27.93
C THR A 133 -1.07 17.87 27.53
N ASN A 134 -0.73 18.36 26.33
CA ASN A 134 -1.18 19.66 25.83
C ASN A 134 -2.69 19.71 25.54
N LEU A 135 -3.29 18.57 25.19
CA LEU A 135 -4.70 18.46 24.83
C LEU A 135 -5.60 18.09 26.02
N LYS A 136 -5.04 17.58 27.12
CA LYS A 136 -5.83 17.18 28.30
C LYS A 136 -6.38 18.41 29.01
N GLY A 137 -7.71 18.45 29.16
CA GLY A 137 -8.38 19.53 29.89
C GLY A 137 -8.53 20.83 29.08
N GLN A 138 -8.39 20.78 27.75
CA GLN A 138 -8.78 21.90 26.89
C GLN A 138 -10.31 22.06 26.96
N GLU A 139 -10.76 23.17 27.54
CA GLU A 139 -12.17 23.56 27.50
C GLU A 139 -12.49 24.20 26.15
N GLU A 140 -13.61 23.82 25.54
CA GLU A 140 -14.12 24.51 24.35
C GLU A 140 -14.59 25.90 24.76
N VAL A 141 -13.77 26.92 24.49
CA VAL A 141 -14.07 28.31 24.79
C VAL A 141 -14.58 29.05 23.56
N LYS A 142 -15.81 29.57 23.65
CA LYS A 142 -16.34 30.50 22.65
C LYS A 142 -15.73 31.88 22.87
N THR A 143 -14.72 32.22 22.07
CA THR A 143 -14.08 33.54 22.09
C THR A 143 -14.34 34.32 20.79
N SER A 144 -14.27 35.64 20.88
CA SER A 144 -14.25 36.56 19.74
C SER A 144 -12.92 37.30 19.78
N HIS A 145 -12.19 37.34 18.68
CA HIS A 145 -10.94 38.09 18.58
C HIS A 145 -11.06 39.24 17.56
N ILE A 146 -10.30 40.30 17.79
CA ILE A 146 -10.16 41.43 16.86
C ILE A 146 -8.67 41.52 16.53
N LEU A 147 -8.32 41.30 15.26
CA LEU A 147 -6.95 41.44 14.76
C LEU A 147 -6.76 42.85 14.19
N VAL A 148 -5.68 43.52 14.58
CA VAL A 148 -5.29 44.84 14.06
C VAL A 148 -3.78 44.89 13.84
N ASP A 149 -3.38 45.79 12.94
CA ASP A 149 -2.01 45.82 12.40
C ASP A 149 -0.95 46.32 13.40
N THR A 150 -1.35 47.04 14.46
CA THR A 150 -0.40 47.63 15.42
C THR A 150 -0.85 47.47 16.87
N GLU A 151 0.14 47.44 17.77
CA GLU A 151 -0.09 47.30 19.21
C GLU A 151 -0.87 48.50 19.78
N GLU A 152 -0.61 49.71 19.29
CA GLU A 152 -1.32 50.91 19.73
C GLU A 152 -2.82 50.81 19.44
N LYS A 153 -3.19 50.38 18.22
CA LYS A 153 -4.59 50.16 17.84
C LYS A 153 -5.25 49.06 18.69
N ALA A 154 -4.50 48.00 19.02
CA ALA A 154 -5.01 46.93 19.87
C ALA A 154 -5.30 47.44 21.30
N LYS A 155 -4.42 48.27 21.86
CA LYS A 155 -4.59 48.88 23.19
C LYS A 155 -5.77 49.86 23.22
N GLU A 156 -5.90 50.72 22.22
CA GLU A 156 -7.02 51.67 22.11
C GLU A 156 -8.37 50.93 22.05
N ILE A 157 -8.47 49.88 21.21
CA ILE A 157 -9.68 49.06 21.11
C ILE A 157 -9.95 48.32 22.41
N LYS A 158 -8.92 47.77 23.06
CA LYS A 158 -9.05 47.10 24.37
C LYS A 158 -9.66 48.05 25.42
N GLU A 159 -9.14 49.28 25.53
CA GLU A 159 -9.67 50.29 26.46
C GLU A 159 -11.12 50.65 26.13
N SER A 160 -11.44 50.85 24.85
CA SER A 160 -12.80 51.12 24.38
C SER A 160 -13.80 49.99 24.71
N MET A 161 -13.38 48.73 24.55
CA MET A 161 -14.24 47.58 24.85
C MET A 161 -14.44 47.37 26.35
N ILE A 162 -13.40 47.54 27.17
CA ILE A 162 -13.50 47.44 28.64
C ILE A 162 -14.49 48.48 29.18
N LEU A 163 -14.41 49.72 28.71
CA LEU A 163 -15.31 50.80 29.14
C LEU A 163 -16.77 50.50 28.76
N LYS A 164 -17.01 49.96 27.55
CA LYS A 164 -18.36 49.58 27.09
C LYS A 164 -18.95 48.39 27.84
N ILE A 165 -18.12 47.45 28.29
CA ILE A 165 -18.58 46.31 29.10
C ILE A 165 -18.96 46.78 30.51
N LEU A 166 -18.16 47.66 31.13
CA LEU A 166 -18.42 48.20 32.46
C LEU A 166 -19.65 49.12 32.53
N LEU A 167 -20.00 49.80 31.42
CA LEU A 167 -21.19 50.65 31.33
C LEU A 167 -22.48 49.90 30.96
N LYS A 168 -22.42 48.59 30.73
CA LYS A 168 -23.57 47.76 30.30
C LYS A 168 -23.99 46.70 31.33
N ILE A 169 -23.55 46.86 32.58
CA ILE A 169 -24.14 46.29 33.80
C ILE A 169 -24.81 47.46 34.54
#